data_AF-A0AAW2RE71-F1
#
_entry.id   AF-A0AAW2RE71-F1
#
_cell.length_a   1.000
_cell.length_b   1.000
_cell.length_c   1.000
_cell.angle_alpha   90.00
_cell.angle_beta   90.00
_cell.angle_gamma   90.00
#
_symmetry.space_group_name_H-M   'P 1'
#
loop_
_entity.id
_entity.type
_entity.pdbx_description
1 polymer ?
#
loop_
_entity_poly.entity_id
_entity_poly.type
_entity_poly.pdbx_seq_one_letter_code
_entity_poly.pdbx_strand_id
1 'polypeptide(L)'
;MGTLAEGFHGQPKTKFNRPIFGSLTQASSIRVGSFNGEEIYAPFKSLLPMVNPDDIVFGGWDISNMNLADAMGRAKVLDIDLQKQLRPYMEHMVPLPGIYDPDFIAANQGARANT
;
A
#
# COMPACT_ATOMS: atom_id res chain seq x y z
N MET A 1 -1.86 3.59 30.90
CA MET A 1 -1.06 4.27 29.87
C MET A 1 -1.41 3.56 28.57
N GLY A 2 -2.16 4.24 27.70
CA GLY A 2 -3.16 3.64 26.80
C GLY A 2 -2.60 2.88 25.59
N THR A 3 -3.29 1.79 25.28
CA THR A 3 -3.16 0.92 24.11
C THR A 3 -3.56 1.68 22.84
N LEU A 4 -2.65 1.89 21.88
CA LEU A 4 -2.95 2.40 20.54
C LEU A 4 -2.88 1.24 19.54
N ALA A 5 -3.89 0.36 19.56
CA ALA A 5 -4.07 -0.70 18.57
C ALA A 5 -5.54 -0.85 18.16
N GLU A 6 -6.29 0.25 18.16
CA GLU A 6 -7.67 0.29 17.65
C GLU A 6 -7.78 1.32 16.55
N GLY A 7 -7.65 0.87 15.31
CA GLY A 7 -8.00 1.63 14.13
C GLY A 7 -8.19 0.67 12.97
N PHE A 8 -9.32 0.76 12.28
CA PHE A 8 -9.73 -0.05 11.10
C PHE A 8 -10.55 -1.32 11.33
N HIS A 9 -11.53 -1.30 12.25
CA HIS A 9 -12.62 -2.31 12.23
C HIS A 9 -14.02 -1.76 11.88
N GLY A 10 -14.18 -0.45 11.60
CA GLY A 10 -15.52 0.17 11.61
C GLY A 10 -15.92 1.08 10.44
N GLN A 11 -15.08 1.29 9.42
CA GLN A 11 -15.44 2.16 8.29
C GLN A 11 -15.84 1.32 7.08
N PRO A 12 -16.91 1.67 6.33
CA PRO A 12 -17.29 0.94 5.13
C PRO A 12 -16.12 1.00 4.14
N LYS A 13 -15.48 -0.15 3.88
CA LYS A 13 -14.47 -0.28 2.82
C LYS A 13 -15.16 0.16 1.53
N THR A 14 -14.84 1.35 1.02
CA THR A 14 -15.21 1.76 -0.34
C THR A 14 -14.52 0.77 -1.28
N LYS A 15 -15.25 -0.27 -1.69
CA LYS A 15 -14.75 -1.31 -2.60
C LYS A 15 -14.50 -0.66 -3.96
N PHE A 16 -13.30 -0.14 -4.16
CA PHE A 16 -12.75 0.08 -5.49
C PHE A 16 -12.47 -1.31 -6.07
N ASN A 17 -13.47 -1.90 -6.73
CA ASN A 17 -13.36 -3.21 -7.37
C ASN A 17 -12.56 -3.08 -8.68
N ARG A 18 -11.30 -2.64 -8.58
CA ARG A 18 -10.35 -2.56 -9.69
C ARG A 18 -9.37 -3.72 -9.59
N PRO A 19 -9.07 -4.42 -10.70
CA PRO A 19 -8.02 -5.41 -10.71
C PRO A 19 -6.69 -4.78 -10.31
N ILE A 20 -5.92 -5.46 -9.43
CA ILE A 20 -4.57 -5.04 -9.02
C ILE A 20 -3.59 -5.40 -10.13
N PHE A 21 -3.62 -4.63 -11.22
CA PHE A 21 -2.73 -4.81 -12.36
C PHE A 21 -1.26 -4.61 -11.95
N GLY A 22 -0.37 -5.39 -12.57
CA GLY A 22 1.06 -5.39 -12.28
C GLY A 22 1.48 -6.27 -11.08
N SER A 23 0.54 -6.81 -10.30
CA SER A 23 0.85 -7.80 -9.27
C SER A 23 0.85 -9.21 -9.85
N LEU A 24 1.99 -9.91 -9.76
CA LEU A 24 2.10 -11.32 -10.14
C LEU A 24 1.07 -12.16 -9.35
N THR A 25 1.04 -12.00 -8.03
CA THR A 25 0.15 -12.82 -7.18
C THR A 25 -1.33 -12.57 -7.45
N GLN A 26 -1.72 -11.33 -7.78
CA GLN A 26 -3.14 -10.97 -7.89
C GLN A 26 -3.69 -11.00 -9.32
N ALA A 27 -2.84 -10.78 -10.33
CA ALA A 27 -3.27 -10.61 -11.72
C ALA A 27 -2.68 -11.64 -12.71
N SER A 28 -1.76 -12.52 -12.28
CA SER A 28 -1.23 -13.57 -13.16
C SER A 28 -1.98 -14.89 -13.03
N SER A 29 -1.85 -15.71 -14.07
CA SER A 29 -2.26 -17.11 -14.09
C SER A 29 -1.04 -18.03 -14.21
N ILE A 30 -1.22 -19.27 -13.81
CA ILE A 30 -0.21 -20.32 -13.91
C ILE A 30 -0.83 -21.56 -14.56
N ARG A 31 -0.07 -22.20 -15.45
CA ARG A 31 -0.48 -23.47 -16.04
C ARG A 31 -0.45 -24.55 -14.97
N VAL A 32 -1.58 -25.21 -14.75
CA VAL A 32 -1.72 -26.29 -13.75
C VAL A 32 -1.77 -27.67 -14.38
N GLY A 33 -1.99 -27.76 -15.69
CA GLY A 33 -2.00 -29.02 -16.40
C GLY A 33 -2.56 -28.88 -17.81
N SER A 34 -3.09 -29.99 -18.32
CA SER A 34 -3.82 -30.02 -19.59
C SER A 34 -4.92 -31.09 -19.54
N PHE A 35 -6.05 -30.83 -20.18
CA PHE A 35 -7.17 -31.77 -20.29
C PHE A 35 -7.68 -31.78 -21.72
N ASN A 36 -7.88 -32.96 -22.30
CA ASN A 36 -8.29 -33.14 -23.71
C ASN A 36 -7.44 -32.36 -24.74
N GLY A 37 -6.15 -32.19 -24.46
CA GLY A 37 -5.23 -31.46 -25.34
C GLY A 37 -5.23 -29.94 -25.15
N GLU A 38 -6.08 -29.39 -24.29
CA GLU A 38 -6.09 -27.97 -23.93
C GLU A 38 -5.29 -27.72 -22.65
N GLU A 39 -4.54 -26.62 -22.61
CA GLU A 39 -3.81 -26.20 -21.41
C GLU A 39 -4.76 -25.55 -20.40
N ILE A 40 -4.69 -26.00 -19.15
CA ILE A 40 -5.49 -25.44 -18.06
C ILE A 40 -4.63 -24.45 -17.28
N TYR A 41 -5.16 -23.25 -17.08
CA TYR A 41 -4.57 -22.20 -16.26
C TYR A 41 -5.47 -21.89 -15.06
N ALA A 42 -4.84 -21.62 -13.93
CA ALA A 42 -5.53 -21.13 -12.73
C ALA A 42 -4.92 -19.78 -12.30
N PRO A 43 -5.68 -18.90 -11.63
CA PRO A 43 -5.12 -17.70 -11.00
C PRO A 43 -3.98 -18.07 -10.04
N PHE A 44 -2.89 -17.30 -10.02
CA PHE A 44 -1.75 -17.60 -9.15
C PHE A 44 -2.15 -17.73 -7.68
N LYS A 45 -2.97 -16.80 -7.19
CA LYS A 45 -3.51 -16.81 -5.82
C LYS A 45 -4.46 -17.95 -5.47
N SER A 46 -4.94 -18.73 -6.45
CA SER A 46 -5.85 -19.85 -6.17
C SER A 46 -5.13 -21.17 -5.95
N LEU A 47 -3.79 -21.23 -6.11
CA LEU A 47 -3.02 -22.45 -5.89
C LEU A 47 -2.97 -22.87 -4.42
N LEU A 48 -2.79 -21.89 -3.53
CA LEU A 48 -2.72 -22.07 -2.08
C LEU A 48 -3.42 -20.88 -1.40
N PRO A 49 -3.91 -21.02 -0.17
CA PRO A 49 -4.47 -19.91 0.59
C PRO A 49 -3.44 -18.77 0.73
N MET A 50 -3.73 -17.62 0.12
CA MET A 50 -2.93 -16.41 0.19
C MET A 50 -3.75 -15.27 0.80
N VAL A 51 -3.08 -14.36 1.51
CA VAL A 51 -3.71 -13.17 2.07
C VAL A 51 -4.20 -12.26 0.94
N ASN A 52 -5.42 -11.75 1.07
CA ASN A 52 -5.95 -10.73 0.17
C ASN A 52 -5.31 -9.37 0.54
N PRO A 53 -4.77 -8.59 -0.43
CA PRO A 53 -4.25 -7.25 -0.17
C PRO A 53 -5.24 -6.32 0.55
N ASP A 54 -6.54 -6.50 0.36
CA ASP A 54 -7.58 -5.72 1.05
C ASP A 54 -7.57 -5.92 2.58
N ASP A 55 -6.92 -6.98 3.06
CA ASP A 55 -6.84 -7.35 4.48
C ASP A 55 -5.49 -6.95 5.13
N ILE A 56 -4.62 -6.27 4.37
CA ILE A 56 -3.35 -5.74 4.89
C ILE A 56 -3.60 -4.42 5.60
N VAL A 57 -3.09 -4.29 6.83
CA VAL A 57 -3.08 -3.04 7.59
C VAL A 57 -1.71 -2.38 7.43
N PHE A 58 -1.70 -1.12 7.01
CA PHE A 58 -0.48 -0.36 6.74
C PHE A 58 -0.12 0.57 7.89
N GLY A 59 1.18 0.62 8.18
CA GLY A 59 1.83 1.58 9.07
C GLY A 59 3.31 1.69 8.68
N GLY A 60 4.08 2.52 9.39
CA GLY A 60 5.51 2.61 9.12
C GLY A 60 6.16 3.87 9.68
N TRP A 61 7.41 4.05 9.30
CA TRP A 61 8.26 5.15 9.72
C TRP A 61 8.75 5.94 8.50
N ASP A 62 8.92 7.25 8.66
CA ASP A 62 9.56 8.12 7.67
C ASP A 62 10.41 9.16 8.43
N ILE A 63 11.44 9.69 7.78
CA ILE A 63 12.23 10.82 8.29
C ILE A 63 11.47 12.16 8.09
N SER A 64 10.40 12.14 7.31
CA SER A 64 9.51 13.27 7.09
C SER A 64 8.20 13.06 7.86
N ASN A 65 7.78 14.06 8.65
CA ASN A 65 6.51 14.04 9.37
C ASN A 65 5.28 14.36 8.49
N MET A 66 5.43 14.27 7.17
CA MET A 66 4.37 14.57 6.20
C MET A 66 3.29 13.48 6.23
N ASN A 67 2.03 13.87 6.42
CA ASN A 67 0.90 12.94 6.32
C ASN A 67 0.80 12.32 4.92
N LEU A 68 0.17 11.14 4.82
CA LEU A 68 0.10 10.41 3.55
C LEU A 68 -0.70 11.15 2.46
N ALA A 69 -1.67 12.00 2.82
CA ALA A 69 -2.41 12.79 1.82
C ALA A 69 -1.52 13.81 1.10
N ASP A 70 -0.68 14.54 1.84
CA ASP A 70 0.24 15.51 1.25
C ASP A 70 1.44 14.79 0.60
N ALA A 71 1.84 13.63 1.13
CA ALA A 71 2.85 12.78 0.50
C ALA A 71 2.41 12.26 -0.87
N MET A 72 1.13 11.90 -1.06
CA MET A 72 0.58 11.55 -2.38
C MET A 72 0.70 12.70 -3.37
N GLY A 73 0.35 13.92 -2.95
CA GLY A 73 0.49 15.13 -3.76
C GLY A 73 1.95 15.41 -4.15
N ARG A 74 2.88 15.22 -3.20
CA ARG A 74 4.33 15.33 -3.45
C ARG A 74 4.82 14.27 -4.46
N ALA A 75 4.32 13.04 -4.36
CA ALA A 75 4.75 11.91 -5.19
C ALA A 75 4.28 12.00 -6.64
N LYS A 76 3.14 12.65 -6.91
CA LYS A 76 2.59 12.85 -8.27
C LYS A 76 2.37 11.55 -9.06
N VAL A 77 2.01 10.47 -8.38
CA VAL A 77 1.78 9.15 -8.99
C VAL A 77 0.30 8.93 -9.32
N LEU A 78 -0.59 9.24 -8.38
CA LEU A 78 -2.03 9.03 -8.54
C LEU A 78 -2.68 10.22 -9.25
N ASP A 79 -3.76 9.95 -9.97
CA ASP A 79 -4.60 11.00 -10.57
C ASP A 79 -5.17 11.94 -9.49
N ILE A 80 -5.31 13.23 -9.82
CA ILE A 80 -5.75 14.27 -8.88
C ILE A 80 -7.13 13.98 -8.29
N ASP A 81 -8.07 13.46 -9.09
CA ASP A 81 -9.42 13.18 -8.59
C ASP A 81 -9.43 11.98 -7.66
N LEU A 82 -8.56 10.98 -7.90
CA LEU A 82 -8.35 9.89 -6.96
C LEU A 82 -7.70 10.38 -5.66
N GLN A 83 -6.73 11.30 -5.73
CA GLN A 83 -6.13 11.90 -4.53
C GLN A 83 -7.19 12.62 -3.67
N LYS A 84 -8.12 13.38 -4.29
CA LYS A 84 -9.23 14.04 -3.59
C LYS A 84 -10.13 13.02 -2.88
N GLN A 85 -10.44 11.90 -3.53
CA GLN A 85 -11.25 10.83 -2.94
C GLN A 85 -10.57 10.15 -1.75
N LEU A 86 -9.24 10.00 -1.81
CA LEU A 86 -8.45 9.33 -0.78
C LEU A 86 -8.07 10.23 0.40
N ARG A 87 -8.09 11.56 0.23
CA ARG A 87 -7.64 12.53 1.24
C ARG A 87 -8.23 12.30 2.64
N PRO A 88 -9.56 12.11 2.83
CA PRO A 88 -10.14 11.93 4.16
C PRO A 88 -9.61 10.70 4.92
N TYR A 89 -9.10 9.70 4.19
CA TYR A 89 -8.55 8.48 4.78
C TYR A 89 -7.05 8.60 5.09
N MET A 90 -6.33 9.46 4.37
CA MET A 90 -4.87 9.52 4.35
C MET A 90 -4.32 10.72 5.13
N GLU A 91 -5.11 11.77 5.35
CA GLU A 91 -4.65 12.99 6.03
C GLU A 91 -4.34 12.76 7.51
N HIS A 92 -4.97 11.77 8.14
CA HIS A 92 -4.72 11.39 9.53
C HIS A 92 -3.60 10.35 9.69
N MET A 93 -3.06 9.82 8.59
CA MET A 93 -1.95 8.87 8.61
C MET A 93 -0.62 9.63 8.57
N VAL A 94 -0.03 9.85 9.74
CA VAL A 94 1.31 10.43 9.88
C VAL A 94 2.31 9.30 10.19
N PRO A 95 3.41 9.16 9.43
CA PRO A 95 4.44 8.18 9.71
C PRO A 95 5.05 8.37 11.10
N LEU A 96 5.49 7.28 11.72
CA LEU A 96 6.26 7.34 12.96
C LEU A 96 7.68 7.88 12.71
N PRO A 97 8.35 8.48 13.71
CA PRO A 97 9.71 8.97 13.55
C PRO A 97 10.71 7.89 13.12
N GLY A 98 11.25 8.02 11.91
CA GLY A 98 12.34 7.19 11.41
C GLY A 98 13.71 7.59 11.97
N ILE A 99 14.66 6.63 11.97
CA ILE A 99 16.06 6.88 12.31
C ILE A 99 16.73 7.59 11.12
N TYR A 100 17.41 8.70 11.38
CA TYR A 100 18.14 9.48 10.38
C TYR A 100 19.64 9.54 10.74
N ASP A 101 20.47 8.96 9.88
CA ASP A 101 21.92 9.05 9.92
C ASP A 101 22.42 9.72 8.62
N PRO A 102 22.88 10.98 8.67
CA PRO A 102 23.35 11.71 7.50
C PRO A 102 24.52 11.04 6.77
N ASP A 103 25.34 10.23 7.45
CA ASP A 103 26.53 9.62 6.85
C ASP A 103 26.16 8.47 5.89
N PHE A 104 24.95 7.93 6.01
CA PHE A 104 24.45 6.81 5.21
C PHE A 104 23.47 7.24 4.11
N ILE A 105 23.17 8.54 4.01
CA ILE A 105 22.13 9.06 3.11
C ILE A 105 22.67 10.29 2.37
N ALA A 106 22.18 10.52 1.15
CA ALA A 106 22.57 11.71 0.39
C ALA A 106 22.32 13.01 1.19
N ALA A 107 23.30 13.91 1.20
CA ALA A 107 23.28 15.16 1.97
C ALA A 107 22.06 16.07 1.67
N ASN A 108 21.45 15.93 0.48
CA ASN A 108 20.26 16.68 0.10
C ASN A 108 18.96 16.24 0.81
N GLN A 109 18.99 15.17 1.63
CA GLN A 109 17.85 14.76 2.43
C GLN A 109 17.71 15.55 3.75
N GLY A 110 18.69 16.35 4.14
CA GLY A 110 18.68 17.07 5.42
C GLY A 110 17.44 17.95 5.62
N ALA A 111 16.99 18.68 4.59
CA ALA A 111 15.78 19.52 4.68
C ALA A 111 14.46 18.71 4.74
N ARG A 112 14.51 17.40 4.47
CA ARG A 112 13.35 16.49 4.54
C ARG A 112 13.25 15.77 5.87
N ALA A 113 14.34 15.73 6.64
CA ALA A 113 14.39 15.12 7.96
C ALA A 113 13.84 16.11 9.00
N ASN A 114 12.58 15.94 9.40
CA ASN A 114 11.89 16.82 10.35
C ASN A 114 10.97 16.04 11.32
N THR A 115 11.37 14.80 11.60
CA THR A 115 10.68 13.86 12.49
C THR A 115 10.38 14.39 13.87
#